data_AF-A0A951INX3-F1
#
_entry.id   AF-A0A951INX3-F1
#
_cell.length_a   1.000
_cell.length_b   1.000
_cell.length_c   1.000
_cell.angle_alpha   90.00
_cell.angle_beta   90.00
_cell.angle_gamma   90.00
#
_symmetry.space_group_name_H-M   'P 1'
#
loop_
_entity.id
_entity.type
_entity.pdbx_description
1 polymer ?
#
loop_
_entity_poly.entity_id
_entity_poly.type
_entity_poly.pdbx_seq_one_letter_code
_entity_poly.pdbx_strand_id
1 'polypeptide(L)'
;MAFDDPIVYPGQPGRSHLHTFFGNTGVTGNSTAATIANSGNSTCRGGIVNRSSYWVPSMIDTRDGTPLRPSESHFYYKTGYYGVVPSSVQVLPAGLRMIAGDAKNTTSSGPFAYSCHGDNIAAQQGPGIPNCPVGSEVWQHIYFPQCWDGVNLDSPDHKSHMAYPTAGRGCPASHPVPLPEITFNIVYPVTEANAPLRWRLSSDNYGSNLPGGYSAHGDWFNGWRADIMDTFVRNCDRPAMDCGSHMLGDGRVIY
;
A
#
# COMPACT_ATOMS: atom_id res chain seq x y z
N MET A 1 8.18 -7.14 -11.18
CA MET A 1 7.69 -5.89 -11.81
C MET A 1 6.98 -6.28 -13.10
N ALA A 2 5.85 -5.64 -13.41
CA ALA A 2 5.07 -5.94 -14.62
C ALA A 2 4.18 -4.74 -15.00
N PHE A 3 3.75 -4.65 -16.25
CA PHE A 3 2.79 -3.65 -16.75
C PHE A 3 1.32 -4.09 -16.54
N ASP A 4 1.10 -4.91 -15.52
CA ASP A 4 -0.21 -5.49 -15.20
C ASP A 4 -0.91 -4.65 -14.13
N ASP A 5 -2.24 -4.66 -14.18
CA ASP A 5 -3.09 -4.12 -13.12
C ASP A 5 -4.46 -4.83 -13.15
N PRO A 6 -4.66 -5.88 -12.34
CA PRO A 6 -5.92 -6.63 -12.34
C PRO A 6 -7.09 -5.87 -11.70
N ILE A 7 -6.87 -4.71 -11.07
CA ILE A 7 -7.96 -3.88 -10.54
C ILE A 7 -8.43 -2.93 -11.64
N VAL A 8 -7.54 -2.13 -12.21
CA VAL A 8 -7.87 -1.07 -13.18
C VAL A 8 -8.09 -1.62 -14.59
N TYR A 9 -7.32 -2.64 -14.99
CA TYR A 9 -7.38 -3.26 -16.31
C TYR A 9 -7.59 -4.78 -16.23
N PRO A 10 -8.70 -5.24 -15.61
CA PRO A 10 -8.95 -6.66 -15.43
C PRO A 10 -9.03 -7.38 -16.78
N GLY A 11 -8.31 -8.50 -16.90
CA GLY A 11 -8.25 -9.31 -18.12
C GLY A 11 -7.36 -8.73 -19.22
N GLN A 12 -6.57 -7.70 -18.94
CA GLN A 12 -5.81 -6.96 -19.95
C GLN A 12 -4.34 -6.79 -19.52
N PRO A 13 -3.55 -7.89 -19.56
CA PRO A 13 -2.13 -7.85 -19.23
C PRO A 13 -1.37 -6.83 -20.07
N GLY A 14 -0.41 -6.15 -19.45
CA GLY A 14 0.45 -5.17 -20.11
C GLY A 14 -0.19 -3.80 -20.38
N ARG A 15 -1.43 -3.55 -19.96
CA ARG A 15 -2.15 -2.30 -20.26
C ARG A 15 -1.79 -1.12 -19.34
N SER A 16 -1.20 -1.38 -18.17
CA SER A 16 -0.89 -0.34 -17.17
C SER A 16 0.53 0.24 -17.34
N HIS A 17 0.89 1.21 -16.50
CA HIS A 17 2.31 1.57 -16.29
C HIS A 17 3.03 0.48 -15.50
N LEU A 18 4.35 0.61 -15.36
CA LEU A 18 5.17 -0.41 -14.70
C LEU A 18 4.92 -0.44 -13.19
N HIS A 19 4.47 -1.58 -12.66
CA HIS A 19 4.28 -1.78 -11.23
C HIS A 19 5.35 -2.67 -10.60
N THR A 20 5.71 -2.37 -9.36
CA THR A 20 6.44 -3.28 -8.47
C THR A 20 5.42 -4.02 -7.61
N PHE A 21 5.36 -5.34 -7.76
CA PHE A 21 4.45 -6.22 -7.03
C PHE A 21 5.15 -6.89 -5.85
N PHE A 22 4.38 -7.08 -4.77
CA PHE A 22 4.74 -7.77 -3.54
C PHE A 22 3.59 -8.67 -3.08
N GLY A 23 3.88 -9.59 -2.17
CA GLY A 23 2.91 -10.56 -1.66
C GLY A 23 2.71 -11.67 -2.70
N ASN A 24 1.50 -11.80 -3.22
CA ASN A 24 1.12 -12.90 -4.11
C ASN A 24 2.09 -13.07 -5.30
N THR A 25 2.76 -14.22 -5.40
CA THR A 25 3.72 -14.49 -6.48
C THR A 25 3.05 -14.92 -7.80
N GLY A 26 1.75 -15.15 -7.80
CA GLY A 26 0.94 -15.56 -8.96
C GLY A 26 0.03 -14.45 -9.49
N VAL A 27 0.18 -13.20 -9.02
CA VAL A 27 -0.60 -12.08 -9.54
C VAL A 27 -0.26 -11.79 -11.00
N THR A 28 -1.30 -11.59 -11.82
CA THR A 28 -1.21 -11.20 -13.23
C THR A 28 -2.37 -10.26 -13.56
N GLY A 29 -2.39 -9.68 -14.75
CA GLY A 29 -3.53 -8.90 -15.25
C GLY A 29 -4.86 -9.67 -15.33
N ASN A 30 -4.84 -11.01 -15.22
CA ASN A 30 -6.03 -11.86 -15.20
C ASN A 30 -6.47 -12.27 -13.78
N SER A 31 -5.80 -11.78 -12.74
CA SER A 31 -6.11 -12.18 -11.37
C SER A 31 -7.51 -11.77 -10.94
N THR A 32 -8.16 -12.65 -10.19
CA THR A 32 -9.45 -12.43 -9.55
C THR A 32 -9.33 -12.64 -8.05
N ALA A 33 -10.36 -12.32 -7.27
CA ALA A 33 -10.38 -12.60 -5.83
C ALA A 33 -10.10 -14.09 -5.53
N ALA A 34 -10.63 -14.99 -6.38
CA ALA A 34 -10.43 -16.43 -6.23
C ALA A 34 -8.98 -16.86 -6.50
N THR A 35 -8.33 -16.32 -7.53
CA THR A 35 -6.93 -16.67 -7.82
C THR A 35 -5.98 -16.05 -6.79
N ILE A 36 -6.23 -14.82 -6.36
CA ILE A 36 -5.45 -14.18 -5.28
C ILE A 36 -5.54 -14.97 -3.98
N ALA A 37 -6.73 -15.45 -3.58
CA ALA A 37 -6.89 -16.21 -2.34
C ALA A 37 -6.27 -17.63 -2.39
N ASN A 38 -6.28 -18.28 -3.56
CA ASN A 38 -6.05 -19.73 -3.64
C ASN A 38 -4.79 -20.14 -4.44
N SER A 39 -4.14 -19.22 -5.16
CA SER A 39 -3.00 -19.54 -6.02
C SER A 39 -1.80 -18.64 -5.75
N GLY A 40 -0.61 -19.13 -6.11
CA GLY A 40 0.65 -18.47 -5.80
C GLY A 40 1.15 -18.74 -4.37
N ASN A 41 2.37 -18.30 -4.12
CA ASN A 41 2.94 -18.16 -2.78
C ASN A 41 2.87 -16.68 -2.37
N SER A 42 3.54 -16.28 -1.29
CA SER A 42 3.69 -14.88 -0.90
C SER A 42 5.16 -14.54 -0.69
N THR A 43 5.57 -13.34 -1.12
CA THR A 43 6.87 -12.76 -0.75
C THR A 43 6.83 -12.10 0.64
N CYS A 44 5.65 -11.96 1.22
CA CYS A 44 5.46 -11.40 2.56
C CYS A 44 5.46 -12.51 3.62
N ARG A 45 5.75 -12.11 4.87
CA ARG A 45 5.63 -13.00 6.03
C ARG A 45 4.20 -13.54 6.14
N GLY A 46 4.09 -14.81 6.51
CA GLY A 46 2.82 -15.56 6.53
C GLY A 46 2.58 -16.40 5.27
N GLY A 47 3.42 -16.30 4.25
CA GLY A 47 3.38 -17.20 3.08
C GLY A 47 1.95 -17.34 2.52
N ILE A 48 1.47 -18.57 2.43
CA ILE A 48 0.15 -18.88 1.87
C ILE A 48 -1.04 -18.44 2.74
N VAL A 49 -0.84 -18.04 4.00
CA VAL A 49 -1.94 -17.51 4.82
C VAL A 49 -2.20 -16.03 4.53
N ASN A 50 -1.22 -15.34 3.96
CA ASN A 50 -1.36 -14.00 3.39
C ASN A 50 -0.93 -13.99 1.92
N ARG A 51 -1.84 -14.37 1.04
CA ARG A 51 -1.67 -14.24 -0.40
C ARG A 51 -2.19 -12.92 -0.95
N SER A 52 -2.35 -11.90 -0.12
CA SER A 52 -2.72 -10.58 -0.63
C SER A 52 -1.68 -10.10 -1.63
N SER A 53 -2.14 -9.38 -2.64
CA SER A 53 -1.26 -8.73 -3.60
C SER A 53 -1.18 -7.25 -3.27
N TYR A 54 0.03 -6.71 -3.33
CA TYR A 54 0.33 -5.31 -3.06
C TYR A 54 1.16 -4.79 -4.21
N TRP A 55 0.82 -3.65 -4.79
CA TRP A 55 1.69 -3.04 -5.78
C TRP A 55 1.66 -1.52 -5.73
N VAL A 56 2.75 -0.94 -6.22
CA VAL A 56 2.95 0.51 -6.37
C VAL A 56 3.60 0.77 -7.73
N PRO A 57 3.49 1.98 -8.30
CA PRO A 57 4.30 2.39 -9.44
C PRO A 57 5.77 2.13 -9.18
N SER A 58 6.46 1.56 -10.16
CA SER A 58 7.89 1.34 -10.04
C SER A 58 8.59 2.68 -9.96
N MET A 59 9.45 2.86 -8.96
CA MET A 59 10.38 3.98 -8.95
C MET A 59 11.44 3.73 -10.02
N ILE A 60 11.76 4.72 -10.85
CA ILE A 60 12.70 4.64 -11.97
C ILE A 60 13.78 5.72 -11.81
N ASP A 61 15.04 5.39 -12.13
CA ASP A 61 16.08 6.42 -12.31
C ASP A 61 15.98 6.97 -13.73
N THR A 62 15.65 8.25 -13.86
CA THR A 62 15.48 8.91 -15.16
C THR A 62 16.79 9.07 -15.95
N ARG A 63 17.95 8.78 -15.35
CA ARG A 63 19.24 8.73 -16.06
C ARG A 63 19.24 7.72 -17.21
N ASP A 64 18.68 6.54 -16.98
CA ASP A 64 18.72 5.41 -17.91
C ASP A 64 17.37 4.65 -18.02
N GLY A 65 16.37 5.05 -17.25
CA GLY A 65 15.04 4.43 -17.22
C GLY A 65 14.98 3.15 -16.39
N THR A 66 16.04 2.79 -15.67
CA THR A 66 16.10 1.55 -14.90
C THR A 66 15.14 1.61 -13.70
N PRO A 67 14.27 0.60 -13.52
CA PRO A 67 13.48 0.47 -12.31
C PRO A 67 14.35 0.16 -11.09
N LEU A 68 14.12 0.89 -10.01
CA LEU A 68 14.77 0.68 -8.72
C LEU A 68 14.09 -0.46 -7.99
N ARG A 69 14.89 -1.45 -7.56
CA ARG A 69 14.40 -2.51 -6.68
C ARG A 69 14.40 -2.00 -5.24
N PRO A 70 13.26 -1.99 -4.54
CA PRO A 70 13.24 -1.65 -3.12
C PRO A 70 14.01 -2.69 -2.30
N SER A 71 14.67 -2.25 -1.23
CA SER A 71 15.33 -3.16 -0.27
C SER A 71 14.31 -3.85 0.62
N GLU A 72 13.26 -3.12 1.01
CA GLU A 72 12.24 -3.58 1.95
C GLU A 72 10.85 -3.06 1.58
N SER A 73 9.83 -3.79 2.04
CA SER A 73 8.42 -3.41 1.92
C SER A 73 7.69 -3.81 3.20
N HIS A 74 7.07 -2.83 3.86
CA HIS A 74 6.25 -3.06 5.04
C HIS A 74 4.79 -2.74 4.74
N PHE A 75 3.93 -3.73 4.97
CA PHE A 75 2.48 -3.60 4.82
C PHE A 75 1.84 -3.71 6.20
N TYR A 76 1.51 -2.56 6.79
CA TYR A 76 0.92 -2.50 8.13
C TYR A 76 -0.60 -2.60 8.04
N TYR A 77 -1.19 -3.35 8.97
CA TYR A 77 -2.62 -3.36 9.26
C TYR A 77 -2.78 -2.80 10.65
N LYS A 78 -3.45 -1.66 10.78
CA LYS A 78 -3.48 -0.88 12.01
C LYS A 78 -4.90 -0.70 12.50
N THR A 79 -5.07 -0.57 13.81
CA THR A 79 -6.34 -0.35 14.53
C THR A 79 -7.19 0.83 14.02
N GLY A 80 -6.61 1.73 13.23
CA GLY A 80 -7.31 2.83 12.59
C GLY A 80 -7.10 4.17 13.28
N TYR A 81 -7.24 5.24 12.51
CA TYR A 81 -6.90 6.61 12.91
C TYR A 81 -8.11 7.55 12.90
N TYR A 82 -7.86 8.81 13.27
CA TYR A 82 -8.80 9.93 13.07
C TYR A 82 -10.17 9.76 13.75
N GLY A 83 -10.22 9.07 14.89
CA GLY A 83 -11.45 8.88 15.67
C GLY A 83 -12.23 7.61 15.31
N VAL A 84 -11.66 6.72 14.49
CA VAL A 84 -12.14 5.33 14.43
C VAL A 84 -11.90 4.68 15.79
N VAL A 85 -12.96 4.08 16.34
CA VAL A 85 -12.91 3.41 17.64
C VAL A 85 -12.30 2.01 17.44
N PRO A 86 -11.20 1.65 18.13
CA PRO A 86 -10.55 0.34 17.97
C PRO A 86 -11.52 -0.84 17.99
N SER A 87 -12.41 -0.89 18.99
CA SER A 87 -13.33 -2.01 19.20
C SER A 87 -14.40 -2.17 18.12
N SER A 88 -14.62 -1.16 17.26
CA SER A 88 -15.58 -1.25 16.16
C SER A 88 -14.96 -1.76 14.85
N VAL A 89 -13.63 -1.83 14.75
CA VAL A 89 -12.90 -2.32 13.57
C VAL A 89 -13.40 -3.72 13.19
N GLN A 90 -13.70 -3.89 11.90
CA GLN A 90 -14.18 -5.14 11.33
C GLN A 90 -13.11 -5.82 10.48
N VAL A 91 -13.30 -7.12 10.27
CA VAL A 91 -12.44 -7.94 9.40
C VAL A 91 -12.53 -7.44 7.97
N LEU A 92 -11.37 -7.29 7.30
CA LEU A 92 -11.31 -6.98 5.87
C LEU A 92 -12.04 -8.08 5.06
N PRO A 93 -13.11 -7.74 4.30
CA PRO A 93 -13.88 -8.73 3.55
C PRO A 93 -13.03 -9.44 2.49
N ALA A 94 -13.24 -10.74 2.31
CA ALA A 94 -12.58 -11.50 1.25
C ALA A 94 -12.91 -10.90 -0.12
N GLY A 95 -11.89 -10.73 -0.96
CA GLY A 95 -12.05 -10.14 -2.30
C GLY A 95 -12.18 -8.61 -2.33
N LEU A 96 -12.19 -7.92 -1.18
CA LEU A 96 -12.04 -6.47 -1.14
C LEU A 96 -10.73 -6.07 -1.84
N ARG A 97 -10.80 -5.00 -2.63
CA ARG A 97 -9.64 -4.41 -3.31
C ARG A 97 -9.72 -2.90 -3.25
N MET A 98 -8.58 -2.25 -3.08
CA MET A 98 -8.52 -0.81 -2.81
C MET A 98 -7.40 -0.17 -3.61
N ILE A 99 -7.60 1.09 -4.01
CA ILE A 99 -6.57 1.95 -4.57
C ILE A 99 -6.47 3.24 -3.76
N ALA A 100 -5.34 3.45 -3.09
CA ALA A 100 -4.99 4.70 -2.42
C ALA A 100 -4.13 5.58 -3.32
N GLY A 101 -4.31 6.92 -3.32
CA GLY A 101 -3.59 7.82 -4.23
C GLY A 101 -4.15 7.85 -5.66
N ASP A 102 -3.47 8.51 -6.60
CA ASP A 102 -3.95 8.60 -7.99
C ASP A 102 -2.77 8.69 -8.98
N ALA A 103 -2.75 7.78 -9.96
CA ALA A 103 -1.76 7.75 -11.03
C ALA A 103 -1.76 9.03 -11.90
N LYS A 104 -2.86 9.78 -11.91
CA LYS A 104 -3.03 11.01 -12.71
C LYS A 104 -2.62 12.27 -11.97
N ASN A 105 -2.25 12.17 -10.70
CA ASN A 105 -1.85 13.35 -9.93
C ASN A 105 -0.57 13.98 -10.49
N THR A 106 -0.65 15.29 -10.73
CA THR A 106 0.47 16.12 -11.18
C THR A 106 0.85 17.19 -10.15
N THR A 107 0.16 17.19 -9.01
CA THR A 107 0.39 18.11 -7.89
C THR A 107 0.65 17.32 -6.61
N SER A 108 1.27 17.97 -5.64
CA SER A 108 1.64 17.43 -4.33
C SER A 108 0.42 17.20 -3.42
N SER A 109 -0.51 16.36 -3.85
CA SER A 109 -1.77 16.09 -3.16
C SER A 109 -2.05 14.60 -3.16
N GLY A 110 -2.42 14.07 -1.99
CA GLY A 110 -2.85 12.70 -1.85
C GLY A 110 -2.52 12.09 -0.49
N PRO A 111 -2.99 10.86 -0.26
CA PRO A 111 -2.77 10.12 0.98
C PRO A 111 -1.43 9.38 0.92
N PHE A 112 -0.35 10.11 0.64
CA PHE A 112 1.00 9.59 0.56
C PHE A 112 2.02 10.62 1.03
N ALA A 113 3.20 10.15 1.39
CA ALA A 113 4.34 10.99 1.75
C ALA A 113 5.64 10.27 1.42
N TYR A 114 6.73 11.02 1.39
CA TYR A 114 8.08 10.50 1.30
C TYR A 114 8.91 11.05 2.43
N SER A 115 9.85 10.25 2.93
CA SER A 115 10.79 10.70 3.95
C SER A 115 12.20 10.15 3.75
N CYS A 116 13.16 10.79 4.41
CA CYS A 116 14.52 10.29 4.55
C CYS A 116 14.71 9.61 5.90
N HIS A 117 15.28 8.41 5.90
CA HIS A 117 15.63 7.65 7.10
C HIS A 117 17.10 7.23 7.08
N GLY A 118 17.78 7.34 8.21
CA GLY A 118 19.19 6.95 8.37
C GLY A 118 19.80 7.57 9.63
N ASP A 119 21.01 7.13 9.97
CA ASP A 119 21.72 7.62 11.16
C ASP A 119 22.02 9.11 11.05
N ASN A 120 21.65 9.88 12.08
CA ASN A 120 21.86 11.33 12.17
C ASN A 120 21.26 12.13 10.98
N ILE A 121 20.26 11.58 10.30
CA ILE A 121 19.55 12.30 9.23
C ILE A 121 18.39 13.10 9.85
N ALA A 122 18.34 14.39 9.53
CA ALA A 122 17.22 15.23 9.92
C ALA A 122 15.93 14.67 9.31
N ALA A 123 14.85 14.63 10.09
CA ALA A 123 13.55 14.20 9.59
C ALA A 123 13.12 15.13 8.44
N GLN A 124 13.14 14.58 7.22
CA GLN A 124 12.57 15.21 6.04
C GLN A 124 11.33 14.40 5.70
N GLN A 125 10.16 15.03 5.68
CA GLN A 125 8.94 14.42 5.20
C GLN A 125 8.21 15.40 4.29
N GLY A 126 7.75 14.94 3.14
CA GLY A 126 7.07 15.78 2.18
C GLY A 126 6.29 15.00 1.13
N PRO A 127 5.54 15.70 0.27
CA PRO A 127 4.67 15.08 -0.73
C PRO A 127 5.41 14.69 -2.04
N GLY A 128 6.71 14.96 -2.15
CA GLY A 128 7.54 14.54 -3.29
C GLY A 128 8.80 13.85 -2.79
N ILE A 129 9.46 13.09 -3.69
CA ILE A 129 10.67 12.33 -3.37
C ILE A 129 11.77 13.30 -2.88
N PRO A 130 12.21 13.21 -1.62
CA PRO A 130 13.24 14.09 -1.07
C PRO A 130 14.63 13.68 -1.56
N ASN A 131 15.55 14.64 -1.61
CA ASN A 131 16.96 14.37 -1.92
C ASN A 131 17.70 13.82 -0.70
N CYS A 132 17.43 12.56 -0.37
CA CYS A 132 18.08 11.91 0.76
C CYS A 132 19.59 11.71 0.52
N PRO A 133 20.43 11.84 1.57
CA PRO A 133 21.87 11.69 1.45
C PRO A 133 22.30 10.23 1.21
N VAL A 134 23.55 10.05 0.77
CA VAL A 134 24.14 8.72 0.59
C VAL A 134 24.23 7.97 1.93
N GLY A 135 23.90 6.68 1.91
CA GLY A 135 23.88 5.83 3.10
C GLY A 135 22.57 5.89 3.89
N SER A 136 21.64 6.74 3.47
CA SER A 136 20.28 6.79 4.01
C SER A 136 19.29 6.10 3.04
N GLU A 137 18.00 6.20 3.35
CA GLU A 137 16.91 5.57 2.61
C GLU A 137 15.83 6.58 2.29
N VAL A 138 15.24 6.48 1.10
CA VAL A 138 13.95 7.10 0.77
C VAL A 138 12.86 6.11 1.17
N TRP A 139 11.95 6.54 2.03
CA TRP A 139 10.74 5.78 2.37
C TRP A 139 9.56 6.39 1.63
N GLN A 140 8.83 5.57 0.89
CA GLN A 140 7.54 5.92 0.28
C GLN A 140 6.43 5.40 1.17
N HIS A 141 5.58 6.30 1.66
CA HIS A 141 4.42 6.02 2.49
C HIS A 141 3.13 6.17 1.70
N ILE A 142 2.23 5.21 1.78
CA ILE A 142 0.89 5.27 1.17
C ILE A 142 -0.14 4.81 2.19
N TYR A 143 -1.14 5.64 2.45
CA TYR A 143 -2.16 5.42 3.47
C TYR A 143 -3.49 5.08 2.81
N PHE A 144 -4.03 3.90 3.09
CA PHE A 144 -5.30 3.46 2.50
C PHE A 144 -6.50 4.04 3.25
N PRO A 145 -7.65 4.18 2.56
CA PRO A 145 -8.90 4.46 3.25
C PRO A 145 -9.24 3.29 4.20
N GLN A 146 -9.90 3.60 5.31
CA GLN A 146 -10.21 2.64 6.38
C GLN A 146 -11.71 2.60 6.71
N CYS A 147 -12.56 3.18 5.86
CA CYS A 147 -14.01 3.21 6.03
C CYS A 147 -14.67 2.62 4.79
N TRP A 148 -15.39 1.52 4.95
CA TRP A 148 -16.05 0.79 3.88
C TRP A 148 -17.56 1.03 3.89
N ASP A 149 -18.18 1.05 2.71
CA ASP A 149 -19.64 1.21 2.54
C ASP A 149 -20.46 0.05 3.12
N GLY A 150 -19.82 -1.07 3.43
CA GLY A 150 -20.46 -2.25 4.01
C GLY A 150 -21.08 -3.20 2.98
N VAL A 151 -20.94 -2.90 1.69
CA VAL A 151 -21.63 -3.60 0.59
C VAL A 151 -20.68 -4.01 -0.52
N ASN A 152 -19.89 -3.07 -1.07
CA ASN A 152 -19.19 -3.26 -2.33
C ASN A 152 -17.71 -3.62 -2.12
N LEU A 153 -17.28 -4.78 -2.62
CA LEU A 153 -15.86 -5.19 -2.59
C LEU A 153 -14.97 -4.43 -3.59
N ASP A 154 -15.62 -3.72 -4.52
CA ASP A 154 -15.03 -2.83 -5.51
C ASP A 154 -16.13 -1.95 -6.08
N SER A 155 -15.77 -0.80 -6.65
CA SER A 155 -16.70 0.12 -7.33
C SER A 155 -16.25 0.36 -8.77
N PRO A 156 -17.11 0.89 -9.67
CA PRO A 156 -16.72 1.13 -11.06
C PRO A 156 -15.51 2.06 -11.24
N ASP A 157 -15.24 2.92 -10.26
CA ASP A 157 -14.07 3.81 -10.20
C ASP A 157 -12.94 3.27 -9.30
N HIS A 158 -13.10 2.06 -8.76
CA HIS A 158 -12.19 1.36 -7.85
C HIS A 158 -11.88 2.10 -6.53
N LYS A 159 -12.67 3.12 -6.19
CA LYS A 159 -12.40 4.03 -5.06
C LYS A 159 -13.63 4.34 -4.22
N SER A 160 -14.77 4.64 -4.83
CA SER A 160 -15.98 5.16 -4.15
C SER A 160 -16.66 4.21 -3.16
N HIS A 161 -16.30 2.92 -3.13
CA HIS A 161 -16.73 1.98 -2.08
C HIS A 161 -15.96 2.16 -0.76
N MET A 162 -14.90 2.98 -0.77
CA MET A 162 -14.06 3.30 0.38
C MET A 162 -14.03 4.82 0.64
N ALA A 163 -13.83 5.19 1.90
CA ALA A 163 -13.63 6.58 2.31
C ALA A 163 -12.51 6.73 3.35
N TYR A 164 -11.89 7.90 3.35
CA TYR A 164 -11.02 8.32 4.43
C TYR A 164 -11.86 8.79 5.63
N PRO A 165 -11.40 8.52 6.86
CA PRO A 165 -12.04 9.00 8.07
C PRO A 165 -11.93 10.52 8.19
N THR A 166 -12.84 11.14 8.94
CA THR A 166 -12.74 12.55 9.29
C THR A 166 -12.12 12.70 10.67
N ALA A 167 -11.11 13.56 10.81
CA ALA A 167 -10.42 13.81 12.08
C ALA A 167 -11.39 14.08 13.24
N GLY A 168 -11.26 13.29 14.30
CA GLY A 168 -12.09 13.37 15.51
C GLY A 168 -13.52 12.83 15.35
N ARG A 169 -13.90 12.33 14.17
CA ARG A 169 -15.25 11.78 13.89
C ARG A 169 -15.22 10.33 13.41
N GLY A 170 -14.09 9.82 12.96
CA GLY A 170 -13.98 8.48 12.40
C GLY A 170 -14.68 8.37 11.05
N CYS A 171 -15.34 7.24 10.81
CA CYS A 171 -15.93 6.93 9.51
C CYS A 171 -17.22 7.72 9.22
N PRO A 172 -17.41 8.20 7.98
CA PRO A 172 -18.63 8.91 7.60
C PRO A 172 -19.82 7.95 7.53
N ALA A 173 -21.04 8.48 7.62
CA ALA A 173 -22.26 7.68 7.57
C ALA A 173 -22.46 6.92 6.24
N SER A 174 -21.87 7.41 5.14
CA SER A 174 -21.85 6.71 3.85
C SER A 174 -20.94 5.49 3.84
N HIS A 175 -19.97 5.41 4.76
CA HIS A 175 -18.99 4.32 4.86
C HIS A 175 -18.86 3.85 6.31
N PRO A 176 -19.92 3.27 6.88
CA PRO A 176 -20.04 3.10 8.33
C PRO A 176 -19.18 1.96 8.88
N VAL A 177 -18.53 1.14 8.03
CA VAL A 177 -17.78 -0.02 8.46
C VAL A 177 -16.29 0.31 8.57
N PRO A 178 -15.74 0.50 9.78
CA PRO A 178 -14.31 0.72 9.95
C PRO A 178 -13.55 -0.59 9.72
N LEU A 179 -12.44 -0.49 8.99
CA LEU A 179 -11.51 -1.58 8.70
C LEU A 179 -10.12 -1.20 9.23
N PRO A 180 -9.19 -2.16 9.39
CA PRO A 180 -7.80 -1.84 9.66
C PRO A 180 -7.24 -0.88 8.60
N GLU A 181 -6.51 0.15 9.03
CA GLU A 181 -5.81 1.02 8.09
C GLU A 181 -4.63 0.26 7.51
N ILE A 182 -4.59 0.17 6.19
CA ILE A 182 -3.45 -0.39 5.48
C ILE A 182 -2.46 0.73 5.17
N THR A 183 -1.22 0.60 5.64
CA THR A 183 -0.13 1.51 5.25
C THR A 183 0.93 0.74 4.49
N PHE A 184 1.35 1.25 3.33
CA PHE A 184 2.53 0.76 2.61
C PHE A 184 3.72 1.65 2.97
N ASN A 185 4.82 1.05 3.40
CA ASN A 185 6.13 1.69 3.47
C ASN A 185 7.10 0.94 2.56
N ILE A 186 7.51 1.55 1.45
CA ILE A 186 8.45 0.97 0.49
C ILE A 186 9.79 1.70 0.60
N VAL A 187 10.87 0.93 0.78
CA VAL A 187 12.19 1.47 1.15
C VAL A 187 13.17 1.37 -0.02
N TYR A 188 13.81 2.48 -0.35
CA TYR A 188 14.79 2.58 -1.43
C TYR A 188 16.13 3.11 -0.88
N PRO A 189 17.20 2.31 -0.88
CA PRO A 189 18.50 2.76 -0.37
C PRO A 189 19.15 3.77 -1.32
N VAL A 190 19.79 4.80 -0.76
CA VAL A 190 20.52 5.81 -1.52
C VAL A 190 22.00 5.51 -1.52
N THR A 191 22.52 5.06 -2.67
CA THR A 191 23.93 4.68 -2.83
C THR A 191 24.77 5.70 -3.59
N GLU A 192 24.14 6.70 -4.22
CA GLU A 192 24.79 7.71 -5.04
C GLU A 192 24.25 9.10 -4.67
N ALA A 193 25.15 10.08 -4.55
CA ALA A 193 24.79 11.44 -4.20
C ALA A 193 23.83 12.03 -5.24
N ASN A 194 22.79 12.70 -4.78
CA ASN A 194 21.77 13.34 -5.63
C ASN A 194 20.98 12.38 -6.54
N ALA A 195 21.10 11.06 -6.38
CA ALA A 195 20.31 10.11 -7.16
C ALA A 195 18.79 10.31 -7.00
N PRO A 196 18.24 10.58 -5.80
CA PRO A 196 16.80 10.78 -5.64
C PRO A 196 16.23 11.97 -6.43
N LEU A 197 17.04 12.97 -6.78
CA LEU A 197 16.59 14.07 -7.66
C LEU A 197 16.24 13.60 -9.08
N ARG A 198 16.74 12.42 -9.49
CA ARG A 198 16.45 11.80 -10.78
C ARG A 198 15.42 10.68 -10.67
N TRP A 199 14.95 10.36 -9.46
CA TRP A 199 13.98 9.30 -9.25
C TRP A 199 12.57 9.83 -9.51
N ARG A 200 11.78 9.03 -10.22
CA ARG A 200 10.37 9.30 -10.49
C ARG A 200 9.57 8.02 -10.38
N LEU A 201 8.26 8.13 -10.23
CA LEU A 201 7.37 6.99 -10.42
C LEU A 201 7.13 6.77 -11.91
N SER A 202 6.97 5.53 -12.33
CA SER A 202 6.62 5.17 -13.71
C SER A 202 5.30 5.80 -14.22
N SER A 203 4.45 6.26 -13.30
CA SER A 203 3.19 6.96 -13.59
C SER A 203 3.31 8.49 -13.57
N ASP A 204 4.47 9.06 -13.20
CA ASP A 204 4.64 10.51 -13.17
C ASP A 204 4.63 11.08 -14.59
N ASN A 205 3.59 11.85 -14.92
CA ASN A 205 3.40 12.43 -16.27
C ASN A 205 3.38 13.98 -16.26
N TYR A 206 4.28 14.59 -15.49
CA TYR A 206 4.42 16.04 -15.37
C TYR A 206 5.89 16.47 -15.50
N GLY A 207 6.12 17.78 -15.66
CA GLY A 207 7.44 18.34 -15.95
C GLY A 207 8.53 17.91 -14.96
N SER A 208 9.72 17.63 -15.48
CA SER A 208 10.90 17.19 -14.71
C SER A 208 11.48 18.28 -13.80
N ASN A 209 11.02 19.52 -13.92
CA ASN A 209 11.37 20.63 -13.04
C ASN A 209 10.70 20.54 -11.66
N LEU A 210 9.70 19.66 -11.50
CA LEU A 210 9.07 19.36 -10.21
C LEU A 210 9.63 18.05 -9.64
N PRO A 211 9.72 17.92 -8.29
CA PRO A 211 10.05 16.66 -7.64
C PRO A 211 9.20 15.49 -8.16
N GLY A 212 9.81 14.32 -8.30
CA GLY A 212 9.08 13.08 -8.62
C GLY A 212 8.17 12.66 -7.46
N GLY A 213 7.23 11.76 -7.76
CA GLY A 213 6.42 11.07 -6.75
C GLY A 213 4.98 11.53 -6.57
N TYR A 214 4.50 12.54 -7.31
CA TYR A 214 3.13 13.05 -7.13
C TYR A 214 2.05 12.10 -7.62
N SER A 215 2.38 11.19 -8.54
CA SER A 215 1.44 10.13 -8.97
C SER A 215 1.40 8.93 -8.02
N ALA A 216 1.93 9.06 -6.79
CA ALA A 216 1.98 7.96 -5.83
C ALA A 216 0.59 7.37 -5.60
N HIS A 217 0.54 6.06 -5.75
CA HIS A 217 -0.61 5.24 -5.40
C HIS A 217 -0.15 3.85 -5.02
N GLY A 218 -1.03 3.18 -4.28
CA GLY A 218 -0.87 1.80 -3.89
C GLY A 218 -2.16 1.06 -4.15
N ASP A 219 -2.00 -0.17 -4.61
CA ASP A 219 -3.08 -1.06 -4.92
C ASP A 219 -2.98 -2.30 -4.02
N TRP A 220 -4.12 -2.67 -3.48
CA TRP A 220 -4.23 -3.79 -2.56
C TRP A 220 -5.36 -4.70 -2.98
N PHE A 221 -5.08 -6.01 -3.08
CA PHE A 221 -6.08 -7.03 -3.35
C PHE A 221 -6.03 -8.11 -2.26
N ASN A 222 -7.13 -8.23 -1.49
CA ASN A 222 -7.18 -9.14 -0.35
C ASN A 222 -6.99 -10.60 -0.76
N GLY A 223 -5.99 -11.25 -0.16
CA GLY A 223 -5.74 -12.69 -0.26
C GLY A 223 -5.42 -13.31 1.10
N TRP A 224 -5.76 -12.64 2.19
CA TRP A 224 -5.67 -13.25 3.51
C TRP A 224 -6.64 -14.40 3.66
N ARG A 225 -6.19 -15.44 4.35
CA ARG A 225 -7.10 -16.43 4.93
C ARG A 225 -7.99 -15.75 5.96
N ALA A 226 -9.30 -15.90 5.78
CA ALA A 226 -10.31 -15.23 6.59
C ALA A 226 -10.16 -15.54 8.10
N ASP A 227 -9.82 -16.78 8.46
CA ASP A 227 -9.62 -17.20 9.85
C ASP A 227 -8.39 -16.52 10.51
N ILE A 228 -7.34 -16.29 9.74
CA ILE A 228 -6.12 -15.63 10.24
C ILE A 228 -6.33 -14.11 10.37
N MET A 229 -6.95 -13.49 9.37
CA MET A 229 -7.33 -12.07 9.43
C MET A 229 -8.23 -11.79 10.63
N ASP A 230 -9.26 -12.61 10.79
CA ASP A 230 -10.19 -12.51 11.90
C ASP A 230 -9.49 -12.67 13.26
N THR A 231 -8.52 -13.57 13.37
CA THR A 231 -7.73 -13.75 14.60
C THR A 231 -7.01 -12.45 14.98
N PHE A 232 -6.20 -11.87 14.09
CA PHE A 232 -5.42 -10.69 14.48
C PHE A 232 -6.30 -9.43 14.62
N VAL A 233 -7.39 -9.30 13.86
CA VAL A 233 -8.32 -8.19 14.03
C VAL A 233 -8.97 -8.24 15.42
N ARG A 234 -9.38 -9.43 15.89
CA ARG A 234 -9.99 -9.59 17.22
C ARG A 234 -9.00 -9.39 18.36
N ASN A 235 -7.77 -9.87 18.21
CA ASN A 235 -6.82 -9.95 19.31
C ASN A 235 -5.80 -8.79 19.34
N CYS A 236 -5.60 -8.11 18.21
CA CYS A 236 -4.62 -7.03 18.06
C CYS A 236 -5.31 -5.71 17.75
N ASP A 237 -6.09 -5.63 16.67
CA ASP A 237 -6.69 -4.35 16.25
C ASP A 237 -7.77 -3.89 17.24
N ARG A 238 -8.79 -4.70 17.50
CA ARG A 238 -9.88 -4.30 18.40
C ARG A 238 -9.44 -3.93 19.82
N PRO A 239 -8.47 -4.62 20.43
CA PRO A 239 -7.93 -4.26 21.74
C PRO A 239 -6.86 -3.15 21.69
N ALA A 240 -6.55 -2.60 20.51
CA ALA A 240 -5.50 -1.59 20.29
C ALA A 240 -4.11 -2.04 20.80
N MET A 241 -3.73 -3.28 20.49
CA MET A 241 -2.43 -3.86 20.85
C MET A 241 -1.47 -3.87 19.68
N ASP A 242 -0.18 -3.66 19.96
CA ASP A 242 0.90 -3.90 19.01
C ASP A 242 1.29 -5.38 19.04
N CYS A 243 0.88 -6.12 18.01
CA CYS A 243 1.22 -7.53 17.82
C CYS A 243 2.48 -7.74 16.94
N GLY A 244 3.21 -6.67 16.62
CA GLY A 244 4.35 -6.72 15.71
C GLY A 244 4.01 -7.33 14.34
N SER A 245 5.04 -7.72 13.60
CA SER A 245 4.88 -8.17 12.19
C SER A 245 4.35 -9.60 12.01
N HIS A 246 4.14 -10.36 13.09
CA HIS A 246 3.92 -11.80 12.97
C HIS A 246 3.10 -12.45 14.07
N MET A 247 2.79 -11.77 15.17
CA MET A 247 2.00 -12.38 16.23
C MET A 247 0.52 -12.19 15.93
N LEU A 248 -0.29 -13.19 16.24
CA LEU A 248 -1.75 -13.14 16.03
C LEU A 248 -2.53 -12.72 17.30
N GLY A 249 -1.83 -12.34 18.36
CA GLY A 249 -2.44 -11.92 19.63
C GLY A 249 -3.02 -13.07 20.47
N ASP A 250 -2.82 -14.34 20.08
CA ASP A 250 -3.28 -15.54 20.80
C ASP A 250 -2.13 -16.52 21.12
N GLY A 251 -0.88 -16.04 21.06
CA GLY A 251 0.32 -16.85 21.25
C GLY A 251 0.79 -17.58 19.99
N ARG A 252 0.02 -17.59 18.90
CA ARG A 252 0.49 -18.07 17.59
C ARG A 252 1.25 -16.99 16.83
N VAL A 253 2.09 -17.43 15.91
CA VAL A 253 2.82 -16.57 14.98
C VAL A 253 2.69 -17.04 13.53
N ILE A 254 2.75 -16.11 12.58
CA ILE A 254 2.82 -16.39 11.14
C ILE A 254 4.27 -16.34 10.67
N TYR A 255 4.66 -17.33 9.86
CA TYR A 255 5.99 -17.45 9.25
C TYR A 255 5.89 -17.10 7.77
#